data_AF-A0A7G9W8C4-F1
#
_entry.id   AF-A0A7G9W8C4-F1
#
_cell.length_a   1.000
_cell.length_b   1.000
_cell.length_c   1.000
_cell.angle_alpha   90.00
_cell.angle_beta   90.00
_cell.angle_gamma   90.00
#
_symmetry.space_group_name_H-M   'P 1'
#
loop_
_entity.id
_entity.type
_entity.pdbx_description
1 polymer ?
#
loop_
_entity_poly.entity_id
_entity_poly.type
_entity_poly.pdbx_seq_one_letter_code
_entity_poly.pdbx_strand_id
1 'polypeptide(L)'
;MKNEAIIEKTAMVTAKEVVSELKKQGLLKDKRQTPFQKTETLLYNYKNFKAAIEDKLEQIKEIELVGLPKRSPSITSFSSSGSNEVKSESDKVEEKISAIDNSIQDTRRFISIIDAALDSLKKDTYFDIIRLKYFEGMNGEDIAEYYQVDVRTIARNKNRLINKLQIRLFSDEVIGQLFHN
;
A
#
# COMPACT_ATOMS: atom_id res chain seq x y z
N MET A 1 -21.03 39.20 6.97
CA MET A 1 -20.25 38.32 7.85
C MET A 1 -21.08 37.23 8.55
N LYS A 2 -21.91 37.50 9.57
CA LYS A 2 -22.65 36.41 10.29
C LYS A 2 -23.66 35.66 9.41
N ASN A 3 -24.40 36.35 8.56
CA ASN A 3 -25.44 35.73 7.72
C ASN A 3 -24.83 34.88 6.59
N GLU A 4 -23.73 35.33 5.98
CA GLU A 4 -23.01 34.56 4.96
C GLU A 4 -22.47 33.24 5.53
N ALA A 5 -21.88 33.29 6.73
CA ALA A 5 -21.39 32.09 7.40
C ALA A 5 -22.52 31.10 7.75
N ILE A 6 -23.72 31.59 8.06
CA ILE A 6 -24.90 30.74 8.31
C ILE A 6 -25.38 30.09 7.01
N ILE A 7 -25.40 30.83 5.90
CA ILE A 7 -25.81 30.33 4.58
C ILE A 7 -24.82 29.26 4.11
N GLU A 8 -23.51 29.52 4.23
CA GLU A 8 -22.46 28.57 3.87
C GLU A 8 -22.54 27.28 4.70
N LYS A 9 -22.72 27.42 6.02
CA LYS A 9 -22.90 26.26 6.91
C LYS A 9 -24.14 25.45 6.53
N THR A 10 -25.25 26.13 6.23
CA THR A 10 -26.50 25.47 5.84
C THR A 10 -26.33 24.71 4.53
N ALA A 11 -25.75 25.35 3.52
CA ALA A 11 -25.47 24.71 2.23
C ALA A 11 -24.57 23.48 2.37
N MET A 12 -23.53 23.56 3.21
CA MET A 12 -22.63 22.44 3.47
C MET A 12 -23.33 21.27 4.17
N VAL A 13 -24.21 21.54 5.14
CA VAL A 13 -24.99 20.50 5.82
C VAL A 13 -25.94 19.81 4.84
N THR A 14 -26.71 20.58 4.05
CA THR A 14 -27.63 20.03 3.05
C THR A 14 -26.88 19.19 2.01
N ALA A 15 -25.75 19.68 1.49
CA ALA A 15 -24.93 18.92 0.55
C ALA A 15 -24.44 17.60 1.16
N LYS A 16 -24.02 17.61 2.43
CA LYS A 16 -23.56 16.42 3.15
C LYS A 16 -24.68 15.39 3.36
N GLU A 17 -25.90 15.84 3.67
CA GLU A 17 -27.07 14.99 3.83
C GLU A 17 -27.47 14.33 2.50
N VAL A 18 -27.57 15.11 1.41
CA VAL A 18 -27.88 14.59 0.08
C VAL A 18 -26.85 13.55 -0.36
N VAL A 19 -25.56 13.82 -0.18
CA VAL A 19 -24.49 12.86 -0.49
C VAL A 19 -24.63 11.58 0.35
N SER A 20 -25.00 11.70 1.64
CA SER A 20 -25.22 10.56 2.52
C SER A 20 -26.40 9.69 2.07
N GLU A 21 -27.52 10.30 1.70
CA GLU A 21 -28.70 9.58 1.18
C GLU A 21 -28.44 8.89 -0.16
N LEU A 22 -27.75 9.57 -1.08
CA LEU A 22 -27.35 8.98 -2.36
C LEU A 22 -26.39 7.78 -2.16
N LYS A 23 -25.50 7.85 -1.17
CA LYS A 23 -24.67 6.70 -0.76
C LYS A 23 -25.51 5.55 -0.20
N LYS A 24 -26.45 5.83 0.71
CA LYS A 24 -27.36 4.82 1.30
C LYS A 24 -28.21 4.11 0.25
N GLN A 25 -28.64 4.83 -0.79
CA GLN A 25 -29.38 4.28 -1.92
C GLN A 25 -28.49 3.53 -2.94
N GLY A 26 -27.17 3.46 -2.70
CA GLY A 26 -26.22 2.77 -3.59
C GLY A 26 -25.93 3.50 -4.90
N LEU A 27 -26.38 4.75 -5.05
CA LEU A 27 -26.20 5.58 -6.24
C LEU A 27 -24.81 6.20 -6.32
N LEU A 28 -24.09 6.27 -5.19
CA LEU A 28 -22.69 6.68 -5.11
C LEU A 28 -21.85 5.52 -4.55
N LYS A 29 -21.07 4.87 -5.41
CA LYS A 29 -20.05 3.89 -4.97
C LYS A 29 -18.84 4.63 -4.44
N ASP A 30 -18.46 4.35 -3.20
CA ASP A 30 -17.18 4.81 -2.67
C ASP A 30 -16.05 4.07 -3.41
N LYS A 31 -15.15 4.80 -4.06
CA LYS A 31 -14.00 4.22 -4.77
C LYS A 31 -12.89 3.75 -3.82
N ARG A 32 -13.08 3.95 -2.51
CA ARG A 32 -12.14 3.54 -1.47
C ARG A 32 -12.13 2.02 -1.36
N GLN A 33 -10.94 1.43 -1.47
CA GLN A 33 -10.76 0.00 -1.24
C GLN A 33 -11.09 -0.33 0.22
N THR A 34 -11.81 -1.43 0.43
CA THR A 34 -12.05 -1.95 1.78
C THR A 34 -10.74 -2.50 2.37
N PRO A 35 -10.60 -2.61 3.71
CA PRO A 35 -9.42 -3.23 4.34
C PRO A 35 -9.15 -4.64 3.79
N PHE A 36 -10.20 -5.39 3.46
CA PHE A 36 -10.12 -6.69 2.80
C PHE A 36 -9.43 -6.59 1.43
N GLN A 37 -9.91 -5.68 0.57
CA GLN A 37 -9.34 -5.46 -0.77
C GLN A 37 -7.90 -4.94 -0.70
N LYS A 38 -7.60 -4.05 0.25
CA LYS A 38 -6.23 -3.58 0.51
C LYS A 38 -5.31 -4.73 0.90
N THR A 39 -5.78 -5.63 1.75
CA THR A 39 -5.04 -6.83 2.16
C THR A 39 -4.76 -7.74 0.96
N GLU A 40 -5.74 -8.01 0.11
CA GLU A 40 -5.51 -8.80 -1.11
C GLU A 40 -4.50 -8.12 -2.05
N THR A 41 -4.65 -6.81 -2.27
CA THR A 41 -3.73 -6.02 -3.12
C THR A 41 -2.30 -6.09 -2.59
N LEU A 42 -2.13 -6.00 -1.28
CA LEU A 42 -0.85 -6.08 -0.61
C LEU A 42 -0.22 -7.47 -0.77
N LEU A 43 -1.00 -8.55 -0.66
CA LEU A 43 -0.50 -9.91 -0.86
C LEU A 43 -0.08 -10.17 -2.32
N TYR A 44 -0.84 -9.67 -3.32
CA TYR A 44 -0.43 -9.78 -4.72
C TYR A 44 0.88 -9.05 -5.01
N ASN A 45 1.11 -7.90 -4.38
CA ASN A 45 2.32 -7.09 -4.57
C ASN A 45 3.48 -7.49 -3.66
N TYR A 46 3.32 -8.49 -2.79
CA TYR A 46 4.34 -8.87 -1.82
C TYR A 46 5.69 -9.20 -2.46
N LYS A 47 5.69 -9.98 -3.55
CA LYS A 47 6.90 -10.30 -4.32
C LYS A 47 7.52 -9.05 -4.97
N ASN A 48 6.69 -8.13 -5.46
CA ASN A 48 7.13 -6.88 -6.07
C ASN A 48 7.82 -5.97 -5.05
N PHE A 49 7.36 -5.94 -3.79
CA PHE A 49 8.04 -5.18 -2.73
C PHE A 49 9.43 -5.73 -2.43
N LYS A 50 9.63 -7.05 -2.50
CA LYS A 50 10.97 -7.67 -2.36
C LYS A 50 11.88 -7.31 -3.53
N ALA A 51 11.39 -7.45 -4.76
CA ALA A 51 12.12 -7.04 -5.96
C ALA A 51 12.50 -5.55 -5.91
N ALA A 52 11.58 -4.68 -5.48
CA ALA A 52 11.84 -3.25 -5.35
C ALA A 52 12.94 -2.90 -4.32
N ILE A 53 13.17 -3.75 -3.32
CA ILE A 53 14.32 -3.59 -2.40
C ILE A 53 15.61 -3.98 -3.12
N GLU A 54 15.60 -5.10 -3.86
CA GLU A 54 16.75 -5.56 -4.64
C GLU A 54 17.18 -4.51 -5.66
N ASP A 55 16.23 -3.94 -6.42
CA ASP A 55 16.47 -2.87 -7.38
C ASP A 55 17.09 -1.63 -6.73
N LYS A 56 16.60 -1.23 -5.55
CA LYS A 56 17.15 -0.08 -4.81
C LYS A 56 18.55 -0.35 -4.27
N LEU A 57 18.84 -1.57 -3.84
CA LEU A 57 20.19 -1.96 -3.42
C LEU A 57 21.16 -1.95 -4.61
N GLU A 58 20.71 -2.38 -5.79
CA GLU A 58 21.50 -2.29 -7.03
C GLU A 58 21.76 -0.83 -7.42
N GLN A 59 20.76 0.05 -7.30
CA GLN A 59 20.94 1.49 -7.51
C GLN A 59 21.97 2.10 -6.57
N ILE A 60 21.99 1.72 -5.28
CA ILE A 60 23.03 2.19 -4.34
C ILE A 60 24.42 1.75 -4.81
N LYS A 61 24.58 0.48 -5.18
CA LYS A 61 25.87 -0.06 -5.68
C LYS A 61 26.34 0.66 -6.94
N GLU A 62 25.43 0.97 -7.86
CA GLU A 62 25.75 1.72 -9.08
C GLU A 62 26.23 3.15 -8.74
N ILE A 63 25.53 3.82 -7.83
CA ILE A 63 25.90 5.18 -7.38
C ILE A 63 27.26 5.16 -6.67
N GLU A 64 27.57 4.13 -5.87
CA GLU A 64 28.87 3.96 -5.21
C GLU A 64 30.00 3.73 -6.22
N LEU A 65 29.75 3.00 -7.32
CA LEU A 65 30.76 2.65 -8.32
C LEU A 65 31.01 3.77 -9.34
N VAL A 66 29.94 4.35 -9.89
CA VAL A 66 29.98 5.26 -11.06
C VAL A 66 29.75 6.73 -10.64
N GLY A 67 29.22 6.96 -9.44
CA GLY A 67 28.75 8.28 -9.00
C GLY A 67 27.33 8.58 -9.52
N LEU A 68 26.85 9.81 -9.29
CA LEU A 68 25.50 10.19 -9.72
C LEU A 68 25.38 10.17 -11.26
N PRO A 69 24.29 9.62 -11.82
CA PRO A 69 24.05 9.66 -13.25
C PRO A 69 24.01 11.12 -13.73
N LYS A 70 24.86 11.46 -14.69
CA LYS A 70 24.91 12.79 -15.29
C LYS A 70 23.58 13.06 -15.98
N ARG A 71 22.88 14.12 -15.57
CA ARG A 71 21.67 14.58 -16.27
C ARG A 71 22.01 14.90 -17.72
N SER A 72 21.12 14.53 -18.65
CA SER A 72 21.22 14.93 -20.05
C SER A 72 21.36 16.46 -20.17
N PRO A 73 22.15 17.00 -21.11
CA PRO A 73 22.52 18.42 -21.14
C PRO A 73 21.37 19.38 -21.49
N SER A 74 20.14 18.90 -21.55
CA SER A 74 18.95 19.66 -21.93
C SER A 74 18.13 19.98 -20.68
N ILE A 75 18.52 21.04 -19.98
CA ILE A 75 17.63 21.92 -19.20
C ILE A 75 18.45 23.14 -18.80
N THR A 76 18.13 24.28 -19.40
CA THR A 76 18.62 25.60 -18.99
C THR A 76 17.91 25.97 -17.67
N SER A 77 18.52 25.68 -16.53
CA SER A 77 18.01 26.15 -15.24
C SER A 77 18.64 27.50 -14.88
N PHE A 78 17.83 28.55 -15.00
CA PHE A 78 18.10 29.89 -14.50
C PHE A 78 18.12 29.86 -12.96
N SER A 79 19.28 30.04 -12.33
CA SER A 79 19.40 30.06 -10.87
C SER A 79 19.21 31.47 -10.32
N SER A 80 18.09 31.71 -9.62
CA SER A 80 17.87 32.94 -8.85
C SER A 80 18.68 32.90 -7.56
N SER A 81 19.41 33.99 -7.30
CA SER A 81 20.21 34.24 -6.09
C SER A 81 19.46 33.95 -4.79
N GLY A 82 19.98 32.99 -4.03
CA GLY A 82 19.66 32.71 -2.64
C GLY A 82 20.83 31.91 -2.07
N SER A 83 21.35 32.35 -0.93
CA SER A 83 22.52 31.81 -0.22
C SER A 83 22.35 30.33 0.14
N ASN A 84 22.62 29.44 -0.82
CA ASN A 84 22.78 28.02 -0.59
C ASN A 84 24.29 27.73 -0.60
N GLU A 85 24.79 27.15 0.50
CA GLU A 85 26.09 26.48 0.52
C GLU A 85 26.22 25.62 -0.74
N VAL A 86 27.33 25.81 -1.46
CA VAL A 86 27.65 25.03 -2.65
C VAL A 86 27.97 23.61 -2.18
N LYS A 87 26.95 22.77 -2.01
CA LYS A 87 27.11 21.36 -1.67
C LYS A 87 28.07 20.72 -2.66
N SER A 88 29.09 20.03 -2.14
CA SER A 88 30.04 19.32 -2.98
C SER A 88 29.33 18.20 -3.76
N GLU A 89 29.92 17.75 -4.85
CA GLU A 89 29.39 16.60 -5.59
C GLU A 89 29.36 15.33 -4.72
N SER A 90 30.23 15.24 -3.72
CA SER A 90 30.24 14.15 -2.72
C SER A 90 29.02 14.21 -1.80
N ASP A 91 28.68 15.40 -1.29
CA ASP A 91 27.55 15.57 -0.36
C ASP A 91 26.22 15.20 -1.04
N LYS A 92 26.09 15.51 -2.33
CA LYS A 92 24.89 15.15 -3.12
C LYS A 92 24.75 13.64 -3.34
N VAL A 93 25.87 12.93 -3.50
CA VAL A 93 25.89 11.46 -3.63
C VAL A 93 25.45 10.85 -2.31
N GLU A 94 26.01 11.29 -1.19
CA GLU A 94 25.69 10.77 0.14
C GLU A 94 24.23 11.03 0.54
N GLU A 95 23.71 12.24 0.28
CA GLU A 95 22.28 12.54 0.48
C GLU A 95 21.38 11.63 -0.34
N LYS A 96 21.77 11.32 -1.58
CA LYS A 96 20.99 10.44 -2.46
C LYS A 96 20.99 9.00 -1.97
N ILE A 97 22.16 8.47 -1.59
CA ILE A 97 22.29 7.13 -1.02
C ILE A 97 21.46 7.02 0.26
N SER A 98 21.57 8.00 1.17
CA SER A 98 20.81 8.04 2.41
C SER A 98 19.29 8.08 2.16
N ALA A 99 18.83 8.85 1.17
CA ALA A 99 17.42 8.87 0.80
C ALA A 99 16.93 7.51 0.27
N ILE A 100 17.75 6.81 -0.53
CA ILE A 100 17.41 5.47 -1.04
C ILE A 100 17.42 4.45 0.10
N ASP A 101 18.41 4.49 1.00
CA ASP A 101 18.50 3.57 2.14
C ASP A 101 17.30 3.75 3.08
N ASN A 102 16.93 4.98 3.43
CA ASN A 102 15.71 5.24 4.21
C ASN A 102 14.46 4.64 3.54
N SER A 103 14.33 4.78 2.22
CA SER A 103 13.24 4.15 1.47
C SER A 103 13.27 2.62 1.52
N ILE A 104 14.46 2.02 1.52
CA ILE A 104 14.64 0.57 1.70
C ILE A 104 14.21 0.16 3.11
N GLN A 105 14.63 0.88 4.15
CA GLN A 105 14.27 0.59 5.54
C GLN A 105 12.76 0.66 5.76
N ASP A 106 12.10 1.68 5.20
CA ASP A 106 10.64 1.77 5.22
C ASP A 106 9.99 0.55 4.56
N THR A 107 10.44 0.19 3.35
CA THR A 107 9.91 -0.96 2.62
C THR A 107 10.13 -2.27 3.40
N ARG A 108 11.31 -2.46 4.01
CA ARG A 108 11.64 -3.61 4.86
C ARG A 108 10.77 -3.68 6.09
N ARG A 109 10.51 -2.55 6.75
CA ARG A 109 9.60 -2.47 7.89
C ARG A 109 8.19 -2.86 7.50
N PHE A 110 7.71 -2.43 6.34
CA PHE A 110 6.42 -2.87 5.85
C PHE A 110 6.40 -4.37 5.59
N ILE A 111 7.40 -4.93 4.91
CA ILE A 111 7.50 -6.39 4.69
C ILE A 111 7.54 -7.15 6.02
N SER A 112 8.26 -6.68 7.03
CA SER A 112 8.34 -7.37 8.32
C SER A 112 7.00 -7.39 9.05
N ILE A 113 6.18 -6.35 8.93
CA ILE A 113 4.81 -6.33 9.45
C ILE A 113 3.94 -7.38 8.72
N ILE A 114 4.10 -7.51 7.40
CA ILE A 114 3.38 -8.51 6.61
C ILE A 114 3.81 -9.92 7.03
N ASP A 115 5.11 -10.15 7.16
CA ASP A 115 5.67 -11.44 7.57
C ASP A 115 5.19 -11.82 8.96
N ALA A 116 5.19 -10.89 9.92
CA ALA A 116 4.64 -11.13 11.25
C ALA A 116 3.14 -11.47 11.22
N ALA A 117 2.37 -10.81 10.35
CA ALA A 117 0.95 -11.11 10.17
C ALA A 117 0.73 -12.50 9.56
N LEU A 118 1.51 -12.88 8.55
CA LEU A 118 1.49 -14.22 7.95
C LEU A 118 1.92 -15.30 8.93
N ASP A 119 2.95 -15.04 9.73
CA ASP A 119 3.47 -15.97 10.75
C ASP A 119 2.42 -16.34 11.78
N SER A 120 1.54 -15.41 12.14
CA SER A 120 0.42 -15.67 13.04
C SER A 120 -0.59 -16.70 12.51
N LEU A 121 -0.62 -16.91 11.19
CA LEU A 121 -1.53 -17.83 10.51
C LEU A 121 -0.88 -19.14 10.04
N LYS A 122 0.44 -19.30 10.20
CA LYS A 122 1.17 -20.52 9.78
C LYS A 122 0.63 -21.83 10.36
N LYS A 123 -0.04 -21.78 11.52
CA LYS A 123 -0.64 -22.96 12.18
C LYS A 123 -2.00 -23.35 11.58
N ASP A 124 -2.54 -22.56 10.67
CA ASP A 124 -3.85 -22.78 10.06
C ASP A 124 -3.75 -23.81 8.93
N THR A 125 -4.64 -24.80 8.91
CA THR A 125 -4.64 -25.89 7.90
C THR A 125 -4.74 -25.37 6.46
N TYR A 126 -5.40 -24.23 6.27
CA TYR A 126 -5.62 -23.63 4.96
C TYR A 126 -4.64 -22.48 4.67
N PHE A 127 -3.57 -22.32 5.46
CA PHE A 127 -2.60 -21.25 5.28
C PHE A 127 -1.99 -21.22 3.88
N ASP A 128 -1.72 -22.39 3.28
CA ASP A 128 -1.13 -22.46 1.94
C ASP A 128 -2.04 -21.87 0.85
N ILE A 129 -3.36 -21.70 1.08
CA ILE A 129 -4.22 -20.93 0.18
C ILE A 129 -3.62 -19.55 -0.11
N ILE A 130 -3.01 -18.89 0.88
CA ILE A 130 -2.39 -17.58 0.68
C ILE A 130 -1.24 -17.69 -0.34
N ARG A 131 -0.38 -18.69 -0.16
CA ARG A 131 0.76 -18.94 -1.04
C ARG A 131 0.29 -19.28 -2.46
N LEU A 132 -0.56 -20.30 -2.59
CA LEU A 132 -1.06 -20.79 -3.88
C LEU A 132 -1.82 -19.70 -4.62
N LYS A 133 -2.67 -18.92 -3.92
CA LYS A 133 -3.51 -17.91 -4.58
C LYS A 133 -2.77 -16.63 -4.94
N TYR A 134 -2.07 -16.03 -3.98
CA TYR A 134 -1.54 -14.67 -4.15
C TYR A 134 -0.08 -14.66 -4.62
N PHE A 135 0.70 -15.69 -4.31
CA PHE A 135 2.11 -15.75 -4.69
C PHE A 135 2.32 -16.59 -5.96
N GLU A 136 1.56 -17.67 -6.14
CA GLU A 136 1.66 -18.55 -7.32
C GLU A 136 0.58 -18.26 -8.37
N GLY A 137 -0.50 -17.55 -8.01
CA GLY A 137 -1.54 -17.13 -8.96
C GLY A 137 -2.53 -18.22 -9.34
N MET A 138 -2.58 -19.34 -8.60
CA MET A 138 -3.47 -20.46 -8.89
C MET A 138 -4.95 -20.05 -8.85
N ASN A 139 -5.76 -20.74 -9.66
CA ASN A 139 -7.20 -20.50 -9.66
C ASN A 139 -7.87 -21.22 -8.45
N GLY A 140 -9.15 -20.95 -8.20
CA GLY A 140 -9.84 -21.56 -7.06
C GLY A 140 -10.12 -23.06 -7.22
N GLU A 141 -10.15 -23.55 -8.45
CA GLU A 141 -10.40 -24.95 -8.82
C GLU A 141 -9.13 -25.79 -8.61
N ASP A 142 -7.97 -25.32 -9.07
CA ASP A 142 -6.68 -25.96 -8.87
C ASP A 142 -6.35 -26.09 -7.37
N ILE A 143 -6.66 -25.04 -6.59
CA ILE A 143 -6.48 -25.06 -5.12
C ILE A 143 -7.46 -26.05 -4.48
N ALA A 144 -8.70 -26.11 -4.96
CA ALA A 144 -9.70 -27.05 -4.47
C ALA A 144 -9.29 -28.50 -4.74
N GLU A 145 -8.72 -28.78 -5.92
CA GLU A 145 -8.14 -30.07 -6.27
C GLU A 145 -6.94 -30.42 -5.37
N TYR A 146 -6.01 -29.48 -5.15
CA TYR A 146 -4.87 -29.67 -4.26
C TYR A 146 -5.29 -30.10 -2.84
N TYR A 147 -6.36 -29.50 -2.30
CA TYR A 147 -6.89 -29.84 -0.98
C TYR A 147 -7.92 -30.97 -0.99
N GLN A 148 -8.35 -31.45 -2.17
CA GLN A 148 -9.44 -32.42 -2.35
C GLN A 148 -10.76 -31.98 -1.67
N VAL A 149 -11.11 -30.70 -1.81
CA VAL A 149 -12.33 -30.11 -1.23
C VAL A 149 -13.10 -29.29 -2.27
N ASP A 150 -14.33 -28.90 -1.96
CA ASP A 150 -15.09 -28.01 -2.84
C ASP A 150 -14.49 -26.60 -2.94
N VAL A 151 -14.62 -25.98 -4.12
CA VAL A 151 -14.24 -24.58 -4.38
C VAL A 151 -14.89 -23.61 -3.36
N ARG A 152 -16.12 -23.90 -2.91
CA ARG A 152 -16.81 -23.11 -1.89
C ARG A 152 -16.09 -23.13 -0.55
N THR A 153 -15.49 -24.26 -0.17
CA THR A 153 -14.71 -24.43 1.05
C THR A 153 -13.42 -23.63 0.98
N ILE A 154 -12.74 -23.63 -0.17
CA ILE A 154 -11.56 -22.79 -0.43
C ILE A 154 -11.93 -21.32 -0.35
N ALA A 155 -12.99 -20.88 -1.04
CA ALA A 155 -13.43 -19.49 -1.01
C ALA A 155 -13.75 -19.00 0.42
N ARG A 156 -14.44 -19.83 1.21
CA ARG A 156 -14.75 -19.53 2.62
C ARG A 156 -13.49 -19.39 3.47
N ASN A 157 -12.56 -20.34 3.36
CA ASN A 157 -11.31 -20.30 4.13
C ASN A 157 -10.39 -19.16 3.69
N LYS A 158 -10.30 -18.88 2.38
CA LYS A 158 -9.61 -17.70 1.85
C LYS A 158 -10.13 -16.43 2.51
N ASN A 159 -11.45 -16.21 2.46
CA ASN A 159 -12.06 -15.01 3.05
C ASN A 159 -11.80 -14.93 4.56
N ARG A 160 -11.86 -16.07 5.27
CA ARG A 160 -11.52 -16.15 6.70
C ARG A 160 -10.07 -15.75 7.00
N LEU A 161 -9.11 -16.18 6.18
CA LEU A 161 -7.69 -15.85 6.33
C LEU A 161 -7.44 -14.36 6.06
N ILE A 162 -7.98 -13.82 4.97
CA ILE A 162 -7.88 -12.39 4.67
C ILE A 162 -8.54 -11.54 5.76
N ASN A 163 -9.69 -11.98 6.30
CA ASN A 163 -10.35 -11.29 7.39
C ASN A 163 -9.51 -11.26 8.68
N LYS A 164 -8.69 -12.29 8.94
CA LYS A 164 -7.73 -12.29 10.05
C LYS A 164 -6.54 -11.35 9.76
N LEU A 165 -6.03 -11.36 8.52
CA LEU A 165 -4.91 -10.51 8.12
C LEU A 165 -5.26 -9.02 8.12
N GLN A 166 -6.42 -8.62 7.61
CA GLN A 166 -6.81 -7.21 7.56
C GLN A 166 -6.88 -6.57 8.96
N ILE A 167 -7.23 -7.34 10.00
CA ILE A 167 -7.27 -6.84 11.38
C ILE A 167 -5.86 -6.56 11.89
N ARG A 168 -4.88 -7.39 11.51
CA ARG A 168 -3.48 -7.22 11.89
C ARG A 168 -2.80 -6.10 11.11
N LEU A 169 -3.15 -5.93 9.84
CA LEU A 169 -2.50 -4.98 8.93
C LEU A 169 -3.15 -3.60 8.89
N PHE A 170 -4.47 -3.54 9.08
CA PHE A 170 -5.29 -2.34 8.90
C PHE A 170 -6.33 -2.21 10.03
N SER A 171 -5.93 -2.45 11.29
CA SER A 171 -6.82 -2.43 12.46
C SER A 171 -7.69 -1.17 12.51
N ASP A 172 -7.08 -0.01 12.31
CA ASP A 172 -7.74 1.29 12.46
C ASP A 172 -8.78 1.49 11.37
N GLU A 173 -8.50 1.02 10.16
CA GLU A 173 -9.45 1.07 9.05
C GLU A 173 -10.61 0.09 9.24
N VAL A 174 -10.34 -1.11 9.78
CA VAL A 174 -11.38 -2.09 10.11
C VAL A 174 -12.29 -1.55 11.22
N ILE A 175 -11.73 -0.95 12.27
CA ILE A 175 -12.48 -0.25 13.32
C ILE A 175 -13.29 0.89 12.69
N GLY A 176 -12.66 1.69 11.83
CA GLY A 176 -13.33 2.74 11.08
C GLY A 176 -14.56 2.22 10.33
N GLN A 177 -14.42 1.12 9.58
CA GLN A 177 -15.52 0.50 8.84
C GLN A 177 -16.65 -0.03 9.74
N LEU A 178 -16.33 -0.52 10.94
CA LEU A 178 -17.33 -1.04 11.88
C LEU A 178 -18.16 0.07 12.54
N PHE A 179 -17.54 1.21 12.87
CA PHE A 179 -18.18 2.27 13.66
C PHE A 179 -18.65 3.49 12.84
N HIS A 180 -18.33 3.55 11.54
CA HIS A 180 -18.72 4.67 10.66
C HIS A 180 -19.66 4.28 9.51
N ASN A 181 -20.31 3.11 9.60
CA ASN A 181 -21.41 2.71 8.71
C ASN A 181 -22.76 3.20 9.23
#